data_AF-A0A964P9A9-F1
#
_entry.id   AF-A0A964P9A9-F1
#
_cell.length_a   1.000
_cell.length_b   1.000
_cell.length_c   1.000
_cell.angle_alpha   90.00
_cell.angle_beta   90.00
_cell.angle_gamma   90.00
#
_symmetry.space_group_name_H-M   'P 1'
#
loop_
_entity.id
_entity.type
_entity.pdbx_description
1 polymer ?
#
loop_
_entity_poly.entity_id
_entity_poly.type
_entity_poly.pdbx_seq_one_letter_code
_entity_poly.pdbx_strand_id
1 'polypeptide(L)'
;MTKQLMEIVLPRLARPLYQHLEQFQLGRLDELQFTKKFEKELQKQHHWLAQRGIDVAKAAVAIHAAVIVLSMPGLRSEAQEANVPLEVLEFKAIREAAADIEQNYGMEKARAIQSISRLVARYGE
;
A
#
# COMPACT_ATOMS: atom_id res chain seq x y z
N MET A 1 12.53 11.51 -6.97
CA MET A 1 11.07 11.75 -7.04
C MET A 1 10.27 10.74 -6.21
N THR A 2 10.51 9.42 -6.31
CA THR A 2 9.78 8.39 -5.53
C THR A 2 9.91 8.53 -4.00
N LYS A 3 11.09 8.96 -3.50
CA LYS A 3 11.31 9.27 -2.07
C LYS A 3 10.35 10.37 -1.56
N GLN A 4 10.35 11.53 -2.22
CA GLN A 4 9.48 12.66 -1.85
C GLN A 4 8.00 12.28 -1.93
N LEU A 5 7.63 11.44 -2.89
CA LEU A 5 6.27 10.96 -3.02
C LEU A 5 5.86 10.07 -1.84
N MET A 6 6.72 9.17 -1.37
CA MET A 6 6.48 8.37 -0.17
C MET A 6 6.39 9.22 1.10
N GLU A 7 7.26 10.22 1.26
CA GLU A 7 7.22 11.16 2.39
C GLU A 7 5.90 11.95 2.46
N ILE A 8 5.20 12.09 1.33
CA ILE A 8 3.88 12.72 1.24
C ILE A 8 2.76 11.70 1.46
N VAL A 9 2.84 10.53 0.82
CA VAL A 9 1.78 9.53 0.81
C VAL A 9 1.66 8.81 2.16
N LEU A 10 2.79 8.43 2.78
CA LEU A 10 2.80 7.67 4.05
C LEU A 10 2.02 8.40 5.16
N PRO A 11 2.30 9.68 5.49
CA PRO A 11 1.55 10.36 6.55
C PRO A 11 0.06 10.54 6.23
N ARG A 12 -0.27 10.70 4.94
CA ARG A 12 -1.65 10.89 4.48
C ARG A 12 -2.47 9.60 4.56
N LEU A 13 -1.83 8.43 4.43
CA LEU A 13 -2.48 7.13 4.56
C LEU A 13 -2.46 6.60 6.01
N ALA A 14 -1.36 6.79 6.74
CA ALA A 14 -1.14 6.15 8.04
C ALA A 14 -2.29 6.38 9.03
N ARG A 15 -2.65 7.65 9.27
CA ARG A 15 -3.66 7.99 10.30
C ARG A 15 -5.08 7.53 9.93
N PRO A 16 -5.60 7.81 8.71
CA PRO A 16 -6.93 7.33 8.34
C PRO A 16 -7.03 5.81 8.30
N LEU A 17 -6.01 5.13 7.78
CA LEU A 17 -6.01 3.66 7.70
C LEU A 17 -5.97 3.03 9.09
N TYR A 18 -5.17 3.56 10.00
CA TYR A 18 -5.15 3.10 11.40
C TYR A 18 -6.51 3.26 12.07
N GLN A 19 -7.18 4.41 11.88
CA GLN A 19 -8.51 4.64 12.44
C GLN A 19 -9.57 3.68 11.88
N HIS A 20 -9.52 3.37 10.58
CA HIS A 20 -10.43 2.38 10.00
C HIS A 20 -10.15 0.97 10.54
N LEU A 21 -8.88 0.59 10.69
CA LEU A 21 -8.49 -0.71 11.24
C LEU A 21 -8.93 -0.85 12.69
N GLU A 22 -8.72 0.17 13.52
CA GLU A 22 -9.18 0.20 14.90
C GLU A 22 -10.71 0.04 14.98
N GLN A 23 -11.46 0.77 14.16
CA GLN A 23 -12.92 0.65 14.13
C GLN A 23 -13.38 -0.75 13.71
N PHE A 24 -12.67 -1.39 12.77
CA PHE A 24 -12.94 -2.77 12.37
C PHE A 24 -12.64 -3.76 13.50
N GLN A 25 -11.48 -3.65 14.15
CA GLN A 25 -11.09 -4.49 15.29
C GLN A 25 -12.04 -4.36 16.49
N LEU A 26 -12.61 -3.18 16.70
CA LEU A 26 -13.63 -2.94 17.73
C LEU A 26 -15.05 -3.38 17.32
N GLY A 27 -15.22 -3.98 16.14
CA GLY A 27 -16.52 -4.41 15.60
C GLY A 27 -17.47 -3.26 15.24
N ARG A 28 -16.96 -2.02 15.15
CA ARG A 28 -17.74 -0.83 14.77
C ARG A 28 -17.87 -0.69 13.25
N LEU A 29 -16.98 -1.33 12.50
CA LEU A 29 -17.11 -1.56 11.07
C LEU A 29 -17.19 -3.05 10.82
N ASP A 30 -18.08 -3.46 9.92
CA ASP A 30 -18.00 -4.77 9.29
C ASP A 30 -16.94 -4.77 8.17
N GLU A 31 -16.67 -5.95 7.61
CA GLU A 31 -15.67 -6.14 6.56
C GLU A 31 -15.97 -5.30 5.31
N LEU A 32 -17.24 -5.24 4.89
CA LEU A 32 -17.65 -4.48 3.70
C LEU A 32 -17.47 -2.98 3.92
N GLN A 33 -17.80 -2.47 5.10
CA GLN A 33 -17.64 -1.07 5.48
C GLN A 33 -16.17 -0.68 5.60
N PHE A 34 -15.35 -1.55 6.19
CA PHE A 34 -13.90 -1.36 6.27
C PHE A 34 -13.30 -1.28 4.87
N THR A 35 -13.57 -2.26 4.00
CA THR A 35 -13.05 -2.30 2.63
C THR A 35 -13.44 -1.05 1.83
N LYS A 36 -14.72 -0.64 1.87
CA LYS A 36 -15.18 0.59 1.20
C LYS A 36 -14.46 1.85 1.71
N LYS A 37 -14.23 1.95 3.02
CA LYS A 37 -13.53 3.10 3.62
C LYS A 37 -12.05 3.11 3.26
N PHE A 38 -11.42 1.93 3.24
CA PHE A 38 -10.04 1.73 2.82
C PHE A 38 -9.84 2.16 1.37
N GLU A 39 -10.62 1.61 0.44
CA GLU A 39 -10.57 1.94 -0.99
C GLU A 39 -10.80 3.44 -1.23
N LYS A 40 -11.77 4.03 -0.55
CA LYS A 40 -12.05 5.46 -0.65
C LYS A 40 -10.85 6.30 -0.22
N GLU A 41 -10.09 5.86 0.77
CA GLU A 41 -8.87 6.56 1.18
C GLU A 41 -7.78 6.48 0.12
N LEU A 42 -7.58 5.31 -0.50
CA LEU A 42 -6.64 5.17 -1.62
C LEU A 42 -7.04 6.07 -2.81
N GLN A 43 -8.31 6.08 -3.18
CA GLN A 43 -8.85 6.94 -4.25
C GLN A 43 -8.61 8.43 -3.98
N LYS A 44 -8.78 8.89 -2.73
CA LYS A 44 -8.45 10.28 -2.37
C LYS A 44 -6.99 10.61 -2.62
N GLN A 45 -6.07 9.69 -2.33
CA GLN A 45 -4.64 9.92 -2.56
C GLN A 45 -4.33 9.96 -4.06
N HIS A 46 -4.90 9.05 -4.85
CA HIS A 46 -4.80 9.10 -6.31
C HIS A 46 -5.28 10.44 -6.85
N HIS A 47 -6.46 10.90 -6.44
CA HIS A 47 -7.03 12.16 -6.90
C HIS A 47 -6.16 13.36 -6.49
N TRP A 48 -5.69 13.40 -5.24
CA TRP A 48 -4.85 14.47 -4.72
C TRP A 48 -3.49 14.57 -5.45
N LEU A 49 -2.93 13.43 -5.86
CA LEU A 49 -1.70 13.35 -6.65
C LEU A 49 -1.91 13.74 -8.11
N ALA A 50 -3.02 13.30 -8.72
CA ALA A 50 -3.39 13.68 -10.07
C ALA A 50 -3.58 15.20 -10.22
N GLN A 51 -4.22 15.85 -9.23
CA GLN A 51 -4.36 17.32 -9.18
C GLN A 51 -3.01 18.07 -9.16
N ARG A 52 -1.92 17.39 -8.80
CA ARG A 52 -0.55 17.95 -8.76
C ARG A 52 0.28 17.57 -9.99
N GLY A 53 -0.34 16.98 -11.01
CA GLY A 53 0.32 16.56 -12.24
C GLY A 53 1.24 15.34 -12.04
N ILE A 54 1.06 14.58 -10.96
CA ILE A 54 1.81 13.34 -10.76
C ILE A 54 1.22 12.26 -11.67
N ASP A 55 2.11 11.63 -12.44
CA ASP A 55 1.78 10.49 -13.28
C ASP A 55 1.05 9.39 -12.48
N VAL A 56 -0.05 8.89 -13.03
CA VAL A 56 -0.98 8.01 -12.33
C VAL A 56 -0.31 6.69 -11.95
N ALA A 57 0.53 6.14 -12.84
CA ALA A 57 1.25 4.90 -12.57
C ALA A 57 2.30 5.08 -11.47
N LYS A 58 3.02 6.22 -11.45
CA LYS A 58 3.92 6.57 -10.34
C LYS A 58 3.18 6.78 -9.01
N ALA A 59 1.98 7.38 -9.05
CA ALA A 59 1.13 7.54 -7.88
C ALA A 59 0.70 6.16 -7.33
N ALA A 60 0.24 5.25 -8.21
CA ALA A 60 -0.15 3.89 -7.86
C ALA A 60 0.99 3.14 -7.17
N VAL A 61 2.21 3.20 -7.72
CA VAL A 61 3.40 2.59 -7.11
C VAL A 61 3.63 3.09 -5.68
N ALA A 62 3.55 4.40 -5.45
CA ALA A 62 3.80 4.96 -4.13
C ALA A 62 2.68 4.64 -3.13
N ILE A 63 1.42 4.65 -3.56
CA ILE A 63 0.27 4.30 -2.73
C ILE A 63 0.36 2.83 -2.30
N HIS A 64 0.58 1.91 -3.26
CA HIS A 64 0.74 0.49 -2.96
C HIS A 64 1.94 0.20 -2.06
N ALA A 65 3.09 0.82 -2.32
CA ALA A 65 4.25 0.67 -1.45
C ALA A 65 3.97 1.18 -0.03
N ALA A 66 3.27 2.32 0.11
CA ALA A 66 2.90 2.85 1.42
C ALA A 66 1.94 1.94 2.17
N VAL A 67 0.95 1.35 1.49
CA VAL A 67 0.06 0.35 2.09
C VAL A 67 0.86 -0.84 2.61
N ILE A 68 1.77 -1.41 1.81
CA ILE A 68 2.60 -2.55 2.23
C ILE A 68 3.46 -2.19 3.45
N VAL A 69 4.11 -1.02 3.45
CA VAL A 69 4.91 -0.53 4.58
C VAL A 69 4.06 -0.41 5.85
N LEU A 70 2.86 0.18 5.75
CA LEU A 70 1.97 0.34 6.90
C LEU A 70 1.43 -1.00 7.42
N SER A 71 1.38 -2.03 6.58
CA SER A 71 0.97 -3.39 6.93
C SER A 71 2.08 -4.27 7.52
N MET A 72 3.33 -3.79 7.56
CA MET A 72 4.49 -4.60 8.00
C MET A 72 4.34 -5.27 9.38
N PRO A 73 3.81 -4.60 10.42
CA PRO A 73 3.59 -5.26 11.71
C PRO A 73 2.65 -6.47 11.58
N GLY A 74 1.60 -6.36 10.76
CA GLY A 74 0.66 -7.45 10.49
C GLY A 74 1.30 -8.58 9.69
N LEU A 75 2.02 -8.26 8.61
CA LEU A 75 2.76 -9.24 7.81
C LEU A 75 3.80 -10.00 8.64
N ARG A 76 4.44 -9.33 9.61
CA ARG A 76 5.40 -9.97 10.53
C ARG A 76 4.72 -10.96 11.47
N SER A 77 3.54 -10.63 12.00
CA SER A 77 2.74 -11.55 12.81
C SER A 77 2.33 -12.77 11.98
N GLU A 78 1.79 -12.54 10.78
CA GLU A 78 1.35 -13.61 9.88
C GLU A 78 2.52 -14.53 9.47
N ALA A 79 3.70 -13.98 9.18
CA ALA A 79 4.89 -14.75 8.85
C ALA A 79 5.33 -15.66 10.00
N GLN A 80 5.28 -15.15 11.24
CA GLN A 80 5.59 -15.92 12.44
C GLN A 80 4.59 -17.05 12.67
N GLU A 81 3.29 -16.76 12.55
CA GLU A 81 2.20 -17.74 12.71
C GLU A 81 2.27 -18.84 11.64
N ALA A 82 2.57 -18.47 10.39
CA ALA A 82 2.70 -19.40 9.28
C ALA A 82 4.07 -20.11 9.21
N ASN A 83 5.01 -19.76 10.11
CA ASN A 83 6.40 -20.25 10.11
C ASN A 83 7.10 -20.12 8.74
N VAL A 84 6.99 -18.93 8.14
CA VAL A 84 7.65 -18.58 6.88
C VAL A 84 8.49 -17.31 7.04
N PRO A 85 9.54 -17.12 6.22
CA PRO A 85 10.26 -15.84 6.21
C PRO A 85 9.33 -14.68 5.82
N LEU A 86 9.49 -13.53 6.47
CA LEU A 86 8.70 -12.32 6.21
C LEU A 86 8.79 -11.91 4.73
N GLU A 87 9.98 -12.05 4.15
CA GLU A 87 10.30 -11.72 2.76
C GLU A 87 9.41 -12.48 1.76
N VAL A 88 8.95 -13.68 2.13
CA VAL A 88 8.01 -14.45 1.30
C VAL A 88 6.65 -13.77 1.25
N LEU A 89 6.13 -13.27 2.37
CA LEU A 89 4.85 -12.56 2.42
C LEU A 89 4.97 -11.16 1.81
N GLU A 90 6.06 -10.45 2.08
CA GLU A 90 6.35 -9.16 1.45
C GLU A 90 6.39 -9.28 -0.08
N PHE A 91 7.12 -10.26 -0.60
CA PHE A 91 7.24 -10.44 -2.04
C PHE A 91 5.90 -10.84 -2.68
N LYS A 92 5.07 -11.64 -1.99
CA LYS A 92 3.70 -11.91 -2.44
C LYS A 92 2.88 -10.62 -2.52
N ALA A 93 2.87 -9.81 -1.46
CA ALA A 93 2.15 -8.53 -1.45
C ALA A 93 2.63 -7.59 -2.57
N ILE A 94 3.94 -7.52 -2.80
CA ILE A 94 4.53 -6.73 -3.90
C ILE A 94 4.06 -7.23 -5.27
N ARG A 95 4.00 -8.55 -5.47
CA ARG A 95 3.57 -9.13 -6.76
C ARG A 95 2.09 -8.89 -7.05
N GLU A 96 1.24 -8.96 -6.02
CA GLU A 96 -0.18 -8.64 -6.14
C GLU A 96 -0.38 -7.15 -6.47
N ALA A 97 0.29 -6.26 -5.71
CA ALA A 97 0.26 -4.83 -5.98
C ALA A 97 0.78 -4.49 -7.39
N ALA A 98 1.84 -5.15 -7.85
CA ALA A 98 2.36 -4.93 -9.20
C ALA A 98 1.40 -5.44 -10.30
N ALA A 99 0.63 -6.50 -10.04
CA ALA A 99 -0.39 -6.98 -10.96
C ALA A 99 -1.54 -5.97 -11.09
N ASP A 100 -2.00 -5.40 -9.96
CA ASP A 100 -2.99 -4.32 -9.97
C ASP A 100 -2.49 -3.11 -10.75
N ILE A 101 -1.22 -2.73 -10.56
CA ILE A 101 -0.60 -1.62 -11.28
C ILE A 101 -0.57 -1.86 -12.80
N GLU A 102 -0.21 -3.06 -13.23
CA GLU A 102 -0.18 -3.43 -14.63
C GLU A 102 -1.59 -3.38 -15.25
N GLN A 103 -2.56 -3.99 -14.59
CA GLN A 103 -3.92 -4.10 -15.08
C GLN A 103 -4.63 -2.75 -15.17
N ASN A 104 -4.43 -1.87 -14.19
CA ASN A 104 -5.24 -0.66 -14.03
C ASN A 104 -4.51 0.64 -14.43
N TYR A 105 -3.18 0.62 -14.55
CA TYR A 105 -2.38 1.83 -14.74
C TYR A 105 -1.33 1.72 -15.84
N GLY A 106 -1.26 0.59 -16.55
CA GLY A 106 -0.47 0.44 -17.79
C GLY A 106 1.05 0.43 -17.59
N MET A 107 1.54 0.21 -16.36
CA MET A 107 2.96 -0.01 -16.10
C MET A 107 3.29 -1.50 -16.11
N GLU A 108 4.31 -1.90 -16.86
CA GLU A 108 4.80 -3.28 -16.89
C GLU A 108 5.04 -3.84 -15.47
N LYS A 109 4.51 -5.03 -15.20
CA LYS A 109 4.59 -5.66 -13.87
C LYS A 109 6.02 -5.78 -13.35
N ALA A 110 7.00 -6.13 -14.19
CA ALA A 110 8.40 -6.24 -13.77
C ALA A 110 8.95 -4.90 -13.24
N ARG A 111 8.61 -3.80 -13.92
CA ARG A 111 8.98 -2.44 -13.51
C ARG A 111 8.26 -2.02 -12.23
N ALA A 112 6.99 -2.39 -12.09
CA ALA A 112 6.20 -2.13 -10.89
C ALA A 112 6.79 -2.88 -9.68
N ILE A 113 7.07 -4.19 -9.79
CA ILE A 113 7.73 -5.00 -8.75
C ILE A 113 9.03 -4.32 -8.31
N GLN A 114 9.90 -3.96 -9.26
CA GLN A 114 11.19 -3.33 -8.93
C GLN A 114 11.00 -2.00 -8.19
N SER A 115 10.02 -1.20 -8.62
CA SER A 115 9.76 0.12 -8.03
C SER A 115 9.17 0.02 -6.61
N ILE A 116 8.20 -0.87 -6.41
CA ILE A 116 7.59 -1.12 -5.09
C ILE A 116 8.64 -1.72 -4.15
N SER A 117 9.39 -2.74 -4.57
CA SER A 117 10.40 -3.41 -3.73
C SER A 117 11.42 -2.41 -3.18
N ARG A 118 11.91 -1.48 -4.01
CA ARG A 118 12.84 -0.43 -3.59
C ARG A 118 12.24 0.53 -2.56
N LEU A 119 10.93 0.79 -2.63
CA LEU A 119 10.26 1.65 -1.67
C LEU A 119 10.00 0.91 -0.36
N VAL A 120 9.51 -0.32 -0.42
CA VAL A 120 9.27 -1.17 0.75
C VAL A 120 10.57 -1.39 1.52
N ALA A 121 11.65 -1.80 0.85
CA ALA A 121 12.96 -1.98 1.49
C ALA A 121 13.53 -0.71 2.13
N ARG A 122 13.10 0.48 1.66
CA ARG A 122 13.59 1.77 2.18
C ARG A 122 12.80 2.28 3.39
N TYR A 123 11.52 1.91 3.48
CA TYR A 123 10.57 2.49 4.44
C TYR A 123 9.92 1.47 5.38
N GLY A 124 10.15 0.17 5.17
CA GLY A 124 9.61 -0.93 5.97
C GLY A 124 10.46 -1.32 7.19
N GLU A 125 11.59 -0.63 7.43
CA GLU A 125 12.42 -0.76 8.63
C GLU A 125 11.93 0.12 9.78
#